data_AF-A0A9D4YEA1-F1
#
_entry.id   AF-A0A9D4YEA1-F1
#
_cell.length_a   1.000
_cell.length_b   1.000
_cell.length_c   1.000
_cell.angle_alpha   90.00
_cell.angle_beta   90.00
_cell.angle_gamma   90.00
#
_symmetry.space_group_name_H-M   'P 1'
#
loop_
_entity.id
_entity.type
_entity.pdbx_description
1 polymer ?
#
loop_
_entity_poly.entity_id
_entity_poly.type
_entity_poly.pdbx_seq_one_letter_code
_entity_poly.pdbx_strand_id
1 'polypeptide(L)'
;LAGCLDSTVRLLDRTTGELLQEYKGHTNKSYKLDCCLTNTDAHVTGGSEDGFVYCRDLVDASVVSKFRAHASVVTSAQTSLSKKVKQHGRVNFRQKPNRFVVKAAAKDIAFDQHSRSAMQAGIDKLADAVGLTLGPRGRNVVLDEFGSPKVVNDGVTIARAIELPDPMENAGAALIREVASKTNDSAGDGTTTASILAREIIKLGLLNVTSGANPVSIKKGIDKTVAALVEELEKLARPVKGGDDIKAVATISAGNDELIGKMIAEAIDKVGPD
;
A
#
# COMPACT_ATOMS: atom_id res chain seq x y z
N LEU A 1 -16.58 19.84 -25.70
CA LEU A 1 -17.80 19.52 -26.48
C LEU A 1 -18.88 20.53 -26.14
N ALA A 2 -19.65 20.97 -27.11
CA ALA A 2 -20.77 21.87 -26.91
C ALA A 2 -22.03 21.28 -27.56
N GLY A 3 -23.08 21.06 -26.77
CA GLY A 3 -24.41 20.70 -27.28
C GLY A 3 -25.17 21.97 -27.68
N CYS A 4 -25.68 22.00 -28.91
CA CYS A 4 -26.38 23.14 -29.48
C CYS A 4 -27.87 22.81 -29.70
N LEU A 5 -28.72 23.85 -29.65
CA LEU A 5 -30.19 23.76 -29.85
C LEU A 5 -30.60 23.56 -31.32
N ASP A 6 -29.63 23.41 -32.22
CA ASP A 6 -29.82 23.12 -33.64
C ASP A 6 -29.70 21.61 -33.95
N SER A 7 -29.80 20.76 -32.93
CA SER A 7 -29.62 19.30 -33.04
C SER A 7 -28.21 18.87 -33.45
N THR A 8 -27.20 19.67 -33.08
CA THR A 8 -25.78 19.40 -33.33
C THR A 8 -25.00 19.35 -32.01
N VAL A 9 -24.00 18.47 -31.95
CA VAL A 9 -22.94 18.52 -30.93
C VAL A 9 -21.66 18.90 -31.65
N ARG A 10 -20.92 19.86 -31.09
CA ARG A 10 -19.71 20.42 -31.70
C ARG A 10 -18.48 20.11 -30.85
N LEU A 11 -17.45 19.58 -31.49
CA LEU A 11 -16.11 19.47 -30.93
C LEU A 11 -15.31 20.69 -31.35
N LEU A 12 -14.79 21.42 -30.38
CA LEU A 12 -14.03 22.66 -30.57
C LEU A 12 -12.61 22.42 -30.06
N ASP A 13 -11.63 23.00 -30.73
CA ASP A 13 -10.26 23.06 -30.23
C ASP A 13 -10.23 23.92 -28.96
N ARG A 14 -9.59 23.43 -27.90
CA ARG A 14 -9.51 24.13 -26.62
C ARG A 14 -8.69 25.42 -26.70
N THR A 15 -7.72 25.47 -27.60
CA THR A 15 -6.69 26.49 -27.70
C THR A 15 -7.07 27.57 -28.70
N THR A 16 -7.56 27.17 -29.87
CA THR A 16 -7.93 28.10 -30.94
C THR A 16 -9.43 28.43 -30.95
N GLY A 17 -10.27 27.59 -30.35
CA GLY A 17 -11.72 27.72 -30.39
C GLY A 17 -12.34 27.32 -31.73
N GLU A 18 -11.55 26.80 -32.68
CA GLU A 18 -12.02 26.40 -34.00
C GLU A 18 -12.88 25.13 -33.92
N LEU A 19 -13.86 25.02 -34.82
CA LEU A 19 -14.71 23.84 -34.95
C LEU A 19 -13.92 22.70 -35.58
N LEU A 20 -13.69 21.65 -34.80
CA LEU A 20 -12.98 20.44 -35.24
C LEU A 20 -13.92 19.43 -35.89
N GLN A 21 -15.09 19.19 -35.30
CA GLN A 21 -16.04 18.20 -35.80
C GLN A 21 -17.48 18.48 -35.35
N GLU A 22 -18.45 18.09 -36.18
CA GLU A 22 -19.88 18.25 -35.92
C GLU A 22 -20.60 16.90 -35.93
N TYR A 23 -21.39 16.62 -34.89
CA TYR A 23 -22.12 15.37 -34.73
C TYR A 23 -23.63 15.60 -34.84
N LYS A 24 -24.27 14.88 -35.77
CA LYS A 24 -25.71 14.99 -36.09
C LYS A 24 -26.47 13.69 -35.80
N GLY A 25 -27.80 13.73 -35.87
CA GLY A 25 -28.68 12.54 -35.76
C GLY A 25 -29.43 12.36 -34.43
N HIS A 26 -29.31 13.31 -33.50
CA HIS A 26 -30.16 13.43 -32.31
C HIS A 26 -31.15 14.59 -32.47
N THR A 27 -32.18 14.63 -31.63
CA THR A 27 -33.15 15.72 -31.62
C THR A 27 -32.91 16.58 -30.38
N ASN A 28 -32.58 17.84 -30.60
CA ASN A 28 -32.37 18.83 -29.56
C ASN A 28 -32.84 20.18 -30.12
N LYS A 29 -34.01 20.64 -29.66
CA LYS A 29 -34.70 21.85 -30.17
C LYS A 29 -35.23 22.73 -29.04
N SER A 30 -35.67 22.12 -27.95
CA SER A 30 -36.35 22.76 -26.83
C SER A 30 -35.49 22.81 -25.57
N TYR A 31 -34.58 21.85 -25.38
CA TYR A 31 -33.80 21.70 -24.15
C TYR A 31 -32.30 21.68 -24.39
N LYS A 32 -31.51 22.39 -23.60
CA LYS A 32 -30.06 22.24 -23.62
C LYS A 32 -29.67 20.85 -23.07
N LEU A 33 -29.28 19.95 -23.97
CA LEU A 33 -28.86 18.59 -23.61
C LEU A 33 -27.34 18.52 -23.39
N ASP A 34 -26.95 17.74 -22.38
CA ASP A 34 -25.54 17.52 -22.06
C ASP A 34 -24.89 16.46 -22.96
N CYS A 35 -23.60 16.63 -23.21
CA CYS A 35 -22.80 15.72 -24.02
C CYS A 35 -21.41 15.52 -23.41
N CYS A 36 -20.96 14.27 -23.39
CA CYS A 36 -19.74 13.85 -22.72
C CYS A 36 -18.92 12.90 -23.59
N LEU A 37 -17.60 12.98 -23.49
CA LEU A 37 -16.70 11.98 -24.08
C LEU A 37 -16.70 10.72 -23.22
N THR A 38 -16.64 9.57 -23.85
CA THR A 38 -16.39 8.33 -23.12
C THR A 38 -14.99 8.37 -22.50
N ASN A 39 -14.79 7.67 -21.38
CA ASN A 39 -13.48 7.61 -20.69
C ASN A 39 -12.30 7.09 -21.54
N THR A 40 -12.57 6.53 -22.72
CA THR A 40 -11.58 6.08 -23.69
C THR A 40 -11.29 7.09 -24.80
N ASP A 41 -11.92 8.28 -24.77
CA ASP A 41 -11.87 9.33 -25.79
C ASP A 41 -12.14 8.83 -27.22
N ALA A 42 -12.85 7.70 -27.35
CA ALA A 42 -13.16 7.08 -28.64
C ALA A 42 -14.56 7.48 -29.14
N HIS A 43 -15.46 7.85 -28.22
CA HIS A 43 -16.84 8.12 -28.56
C HIS A 43 -17.38 9.35 -27.85
N VAL A 44 -18.33 10.02 -28.51
CA VAL A 44 -19.14 11.10 -27.97
C VAL A 44 -20.50 10.54 -27.58
N THR A 45 -20.90 10.74 -26.33
CA THR A 45 -22.21 10.37 -25.82
C THR A 45 -23.05 11.60 -25.54
N GLY A 46 -24.33 11.57 -25.92
CA GLY A 46 -25.24 12.68 -25.70
C GLY A 46 -26.69 12.22 -25.55
N GLY A 47 -27.43 12.93 -24.72
CA GLY A 47 -28.88 12.76 -24.59
C GLY A 47 -29.63 13.34 -25.79
N SER A 48 -30.89 12.95 -25.95
CA SER A 48 -31.78 13.39 -27.02
C SER A 48 -33.21 13.56 -26.49
N GLU A 49 -33.97 14.49 -27.09
CA GLU A 49 -35.37 14.75 -26.75
C GLU A 49 -36.30 13.59 -27.08
N ASP A 50 -35.89 12.72 -28.02
CA ASP A 50 -36.63 11.51 -28.37
C ASP A 50 -36.55 10.40 -27.31
N GLY A 51 -35.87 10.64 -26.17
CA GLY A 51 -35.72 9.70 -25.06
C GLY A 51 -34.58 8.70 -25.22
N PHE A 52 -33.73 8.91 -26.21
CA PHE A 52 -32.57 8.07 -26.49
C PHE A 52 -31.26 8.73 -26.07
N VAL A 53 -30.26 7.89 -25.83
CA VAL A 53 -28.85 8.27 -25.73
C VAL A 53 -28.14 7.81 -26.99
N TYR A 54 -27.44 8.75 -27.62
CA TYR A 54 -26.65 8.49 -28.81
C TYR A 54 -25.17 8.38 -28.43
N CYS A 55 -24.53 7.33 -28.92
CA CYS A 55 -23.09 7.14 -28.85
C CYS A 55 -22.54 7.19 -30.27
N ARG A 56 -21.57 8.08 -30.50
CA ARG A 56 -21.03 8.40 -31.83
C ARG A 56 -19.54 8.23 -31.82
N ASP A 57 -18.97 7.83 -32.95
CA ASP A 57 -17.53 7.78 -33.13
C ASP A 57 -16.97 9.21 -33.10
N LEU A 58 -15.88 9.43 -32.36
CA LEU A 58 -15.26 10.76 -32.25
C LEU A 58 -14.72 11.26 -33.59
N VAL A 59 -14.14 10.38 -34.41
CA VAL A 59 -13.47 10.73 -35.65
C VAL A 59 -14.48 10.79 -36.79
N ASP A 60 -15.26 9.72 -36.97
CA ASP A 60 -16.11 9.56 -38.15
C ASP A 60 -17.49 10.24 -38.01
N ALA A 61 -17.80 10.74 -36.81
CA ALA A 61 -19.09 11.33 -36.43
C ALA A 61 -20.33 10.44 -36.66
N SER A 62 -20.12 9.17 -37.01
CA SER A 62 -21.17 8.19 -37.26
C SER A 62 -21.82 7.73 -35.95
N VAL A 63 -23.11 7.39 -36.00
CA VAL A 63 -23.82 6.84 -34.83
C VAL A 63 -23.44 5.37 -34.66
N VAL A 64 -22.63 5.08 -33.65
CA VAL A 64 -22.17 3.73 -33.31
C VAL A 64 -23.26 2.94 -32.60
N SER A 65 -23.98 3.59 -31.69
CA SER A 65 -25.09 2.95 -30.98
C SER A 65 -26.14 3.96 -30.49
N LYS A 66 -27.39 3.50 -30.45
CA LYS A 66 -28.56 4.24 -29.99
C LYS A 66 -29.25 3.43 -28.90
N PHE A 67 -29.33 3.98 -27.68
CA PHE A 67 -29.91 3.31 -26.52
C PHE A 67 -31.18 4.01 -26.08
N ARG A 68 -32.27 3.26 -25.88
CA ARG A 68 -33.47 3.82 -25.23
C ARG A 68 -33.18 3.94 -23.74
N ALA A 69 -33.11 5.15 -23.22
CA ALA A 69 -32.84 5.38 -21.81
C ALA A 69 -34.13 5.70 -21.03
N HIS A 70 -34.96 6.60 -21.55
CA HIS A 70 -36.17 7.05 -20.86
C HIS A 70 -37.38 7.14 -21.79
N ALA A 71 -38.59 7.22 -21.21
CA ALA A 71 -39.83 7.43 -21.95
C ALA A 71 -39.93 8.85 -22.54
N SER A 72 -39.19 9.81 -21.97
CA SER A 72 -39.16 11.23 -22.33
C SER A 72 -37.70 11.73 -22.45
N VAL A 73 -37.52 13.03 -22.67
CA VAL A 73 -36.25 13.73 -22.92
C VAL A 73 -35.13 13.28 -21.98
N VAL A 74 -33.96 12.96 -22.56
CA VAL A 74 -32.74 12.67 -21.80
C VAL A 74 -31.88 13.93 -21.76
N THR A 75 -31.86 14.60 -20.61
CA THR A 75 -31.13 15.87 -20.42
C THR A 75 -29.64 15.70 -20.18
N SER A 76 -29.22 14.57 -19.62
CA SER A 76 -27.82 14.29 -19.29
C SER A 76 -27.49 12.82 -19.42
N ALA A 77 -26.29 12.52 -19.93
CA ALA A 77 -25.74 11.17 -19.97
C ALA A 77 -24.28 11.22 -19.49
N GLN A 78 -23.94 10.39 -18.50
CA GLN A 78 -22.59 10.28 -17.96
C GLN A 78 -22.08 8.85 -18.16
N THR A 79 -20.79 8.74 -18.46
CA THR A 79 -20.13 7.45 -18.64
C THR A 79 -19.14 7.20 -17.52
N SER A 80 -19.37 6.17 -16.71
CA SER A 80 -18.44 5.74 -15.67
C SER A 80 -17.74 4.44 -16.05
N LEU A 81 -16.50 4.26 -15.60
CA LEU A 81 -15.76 3.01 -15.70
C LEU A 81 -16.33 2.00 -14.70
N SER A 82 -17.35 1.24 -15.10
CA SER A 82 -17.73 0.05 -14.35
C SER A 82 -16.82 -1.11 -14.78
N LYS A 83 -15.99 -1.64 -13.88
CA LYS A 83 -15.44 -2.99 -14.01
C LYS A 83 -16.62 -3.97 -14.01
N LYS A 84 -17.18 -4.27 -15.20
CA LYS A 84 -18.27 -5.24 -15.27
C LYS A 84 -17.75 -6.62 -14.89
N VAL A 85 -18.30 -7.10 -13.78
CA VAL A 85 -18.46 -8.50 -13.39
C VAL A 85 -18.66 -9.37 -14.64
N LYS A 86 -17.83 -10.40 -14.77
CA LYS A 86 -17.88 -11.39 -15.83
C LYS A 86 -19.24 -12.09 -15.81
N GLN A 87 -20.10 -11.83 -16.80
CA GLN A 87 -21.04 -12.84 -17.26
C GLN A 87 -20.45 -13.54 -18.49
N HIS A 88 -20.53 -14.87 -18.44
CA HIS A 88 -20.00 -15.80 -19.40
C HIS A 88 -20.61 -15.60 -20.79
N GLY A 89 -19.75 -15.47 -21.79
CA GLY A 89 -20.11 -15.50 -23.21
C GLY A 89 -18.85 -15.39 -24.05
N ARG A 90 -18.33 -16.55 -24.49
CA ARG A 90 -17.13 -16.64 -25.36
C ARG A 90 -17.40 -15.94 -26.70
N VAL A 91 -16.67 -14.88 -26.98
CA VAL A 91 -16.49 -14.37 -28.35
C VAL A 91 -15.02 -14.00 -28.54
N ASN A 92 -14.33 -14.69 -29.45
CA ASN A 92 -12.92 -14.49 -29.75
C ASN A 92 -12.72 -13.23 -30.60
N PHE A 93 -12.26 -12.14 -29.98
CA PHE A 93 -11.66 -11.02 -30.71
C PHE A 93 -10.13 -11.13 -30.67
N ARG A 94 -9.52 -11.17 -31.86
CA ARG A 94 -8.07 -11.01 -32.06
C ARG A 94 -7.65 -9.64 -31.51
N GLN A 95 -7.04 -9.62 -30.32
CA GLN A 95 -6.51 -8.39 -29.73
C GLN A 95 -5.22 -7.99 -30.44
N LYS A 96 -5.19 -6.77 -31.01
CA LYS A 96 -3.93 -6.09 -31.37
C LYS A 96 -3.12 -5.86 -30.08
N PRO A 97 -1.78 -5.86 -30.13
CA PRO A 97 -0.97 -5.72 -28.92
C PRO A 97 -1.26 -4.36 -28.28
N ASN A 98 -1.88 -4.38 -27.10
CA ASN A 98 -2.05 -3.20 -26.26
C ASN A 98 -0.65 -2.66 -25.94
N ARG A 99 -0.35 -1.45 -26.42
CA ARG A 99 0.75 -0.65 -25.89
C ARG A 99 0.43 -0.43 -24.41
N PHE A 100 1.20 -1.07 -23.52
CA PHE A 100 1.14 -0.83 -22.09
C PHE A 100 1.52 0.63 -21.82
N VAL A 101 0.52 1.50 -21.69
CA VAL A 101 0.73 2.84 -21.15
C VAL A 101 0.55 2.71 -19.64
N VAL A 102 1.66 2.69 -18.91
CA VAL A 102 1.65 2.81 -17.45
C VAL A 102 1.30 4.26 -17.12
N LYS A 103 0.03 4.55 -16.80
CA LYS A 103 -0.34 5.81 -16.15
C LYS A 103 0.04 5.70 -14.67
N ALA A 104 1.16 6.31 -14.27
CA ALA A 104 1.48 6.51 -12.86
C ALA A 104 0.57 7.60 -12.29
N ALA A 105 0.02 7.38 -11.09
CA ALA A 105 -0.63 8.44 -10.32
C ALA A 105 0.38 9.56 -10.03
N ALA A 106 -0.09 10.80 -9.93
CA ALA A 106 0.74 11.92 -9.52
C ALA A 106 1.37 11.61 -8.14
N LYS A 107 2.69 11.80 -8.03
CA LYS A 107 3.44 11.55 -6.79
C LYS A 107 3.63 12.85 -6.05
N ASP A 108 3.31 12.86 -4.77
CA ASP A 108 3.68 13.94 -3.88
C ASP A 108 5.13 13.76 -3.42
N ILE A 109 5.89 14.84 -3.34
CA ILE A 109 7.31 14.84 -3.01
C ILE A 109 7.55 15.82 -1.88
N ALA A 110 7.90 15.27 -0.71
CA ALA A 110 8.32 16.04 0.45
C ALA A 110 9.85 16.07 0.55
N PHE A 111 10.40 17.19 1.01
CA PHE A 111 11.83 17.38 1.18
C PHE A 111 12.20 17.73 2.62
N ASP A 112 13.50 17.64 2.89
CA ASP A 112 14.15 18.16 4.09
C ASP A 112 13.47 17.75 5.40
N GLN A 113 13.24 18.74 6.27
CA GLN A 113 12.79 18.52 7.64
C GLN A 113 11.37 17.99 7.69
N HIS A 114 10.51 18.43 6.77
CA HIS A 114 9.12 18.00 6.74
C HIS A 114 9.02 16.49 6.50
N SER A 115 9.76 15.97 5.51
CA SER A 115 9.82 14.54 5.23
C SER A 115 10.37 13.74 6.42
N ARG A 116 11.46 14.20 7.04
CA ARG A 116 12.08 13.51 8.19
C ARG A 116 11.17 13.48 9.41
N SER A 117 10.50 14.59 9.72
CA SER A 117 9.56 14.66 10.84
C SER A 117 8.34 13.76 10.63
N ALA A 118 7.77 13.72 9.42
CA ALA A 118 6.65 12.83 9.10
C ALA A 118 7.06 11.35 9.22
N MET A 119 8.21 10.96 8.68
CA MET A 119 8.72 9.59 8.83
C MET A 119 8.98 9.23 10.30
N GLN A 120 9.56 10.14 11.09
CA GLN A 120 9.78 9.92 12.52
C GLN A 120 8.46 9.69 13.27
N ALA A 121 7.42 10.47 12.97
CA ALA A 121 6.11 10.28 13.59
C ALA A 121 5.53 8.88 13.30
N GLY A 122 5.71 8.37 12.10
CA GLY A 122 5.30 7.01 11.75
C GLY A 122 6.12 5.92 12.45
N ILE A 123 7.44 6.11 12.56
CA ILE A 123 8.34 5.24 13.32
C ILE A 123 7.93 5.19 14.79
N ASP A 124 7.68 6.34 15.41
CA ASP A 124 7.30 6.45 16.81
C ASP A 124 5.96 5.74 17.08
N LYS A 125 4.93 5.98 16.25
CA LYS A 125 3.61 5.31 16.39
C LYS A 125 3.71 3.79 16.39
N LEU A 126 4.49 3.21 15.47
CA LEU A 126 4.63 1.76 15.39
C LEU A 126 5.49 1.21 16.53
N ALA A 127 6.61 1.85 16.83
CA ALA A 127 7.52 1.42 17.89
C ALA A 127 6.89 1.53 19.28
N ASP A 128 6.04 2.54 19.52
CA ASP A 128 5.32 2.68 20.79
C ASP A 128 4.28 1.58 20.98
N ALA A 129 3.58 1.18 19.91
CA ALA A 129 2.62 0.07 19.95
C ALA A 129 3.32 -1.28 20.22
N VAL A 130 4.43 -1.54 19.51
CA VAL A 130 5.23 -2.76 19.70
C VAL A 130 5.90 -2.76 21.07
N GLY A 131 6.37 -1.61 21.56
CA GLY A 131 7.08 -1.51 22.83
C GLY A 131 6.24 -1.86 24.06
N LEU A 132 4.91 -1.84 23.96
CA LEU A 132 4.02 -2.28 25.05
C LEU A 132 4.19 -3.75 25.43
N THR A 133 4.66 -4.58 24.50
CA THR A 133 4.86 -6.03 24.73
C THR A 133 6.25 -6.37 25.25
N LEU A 134 7.14 -5.37 25.45
CA LEU A 134 8.52 -5.65 25.85
C LEU A 134 8.61 -6.19 27.29
N GLY A 135 9.29 -7.32 27.44
CA GLY A 135 9.70 -7.88 28.72
C GLY A 135 8.61 -8.67 29.46
N PRO A 136 8.92 -9.21 30.65
CA PRO A 136 8.03 -10.12 31.39
C PRO A 136 6.76 -9.44 31.94
N ARG A 137 6.73 -8.10 31.97
CA ARG A 137 5.55 -7.29 32.33
C ARG A 137 4.92 -6.61 31.11
N GLY A 138 5.22 -7.11 29.91
CA GLY A 138 4.58 -6.68 28.68
C GLY A 138 3.06 -6.83 28.76
N ARG A 139 2.35 -5.90 28.12
CA ARG A 139 0.89 -5.91 28.05
C ARG A 139 0.45 -6.50 26.72
N ASN A 140 -0.68 -7.19 26.73
CA ASN A 140 -1.28 -7.67 25.50
C ASN A 140 -1.85 -6.49 24.69
N VAL A 141 -1.71 -6.56 23.38
CA VAL A 141 -2.29 -5.62 22.42
C VAL A 141 -3.49 -6.29 21.78
N VAL A 142 -4.58 -5.54 21.66
CA VAL A 142 -5.81 -6.02 21.02
C VAL A 142 -5.86 -5.47 19.60
N LEU A 143 -5.90 -6.36 18.62
CA LEU A 143 -6.01 -6.03 17.20
C LEU A 143 -7.46 -6.21 16.76
N ASP A 144 -7.96 -5.23 16.01
CA ASP A 144 -9.26 -5.31 15.36
C ASP A 144 -9.14 -6.11 14.05
N GLU A 145 -9.80 -7.26 13.99
CA GLU A 145 -9.86 -8.13 12.81
C GLU A 145 -11.34 -8.44 12.51
N PHE A 146 -11.67 -8.73 11.24
CA PHE A 146 -13.04 -9.05 10.86
C PHE A 146 -13.59 -10.24 11.66
N GLY A 147 -14.57 -9.97 12.52
CA GLY A 147 -15.20 -10.96 13.39
C GLY A 147 -14.92 -10.69 14.86
N SER A 148 -13.93 -11.36 15.44
CA SER A 148 -13.57 -11.22 16.86
C SER A 148 -12.21 -10.56 17.02
N PRO A 149 -12.05 -9.64 18.01
CA PRO A 149 -10.77 -9.00 18.26
C PRO A 149 -9.71 -10.03 18.67
N LYS A 150 -8.50 -9.87 18.15
CA LYS A 150 -7.40 -10.78 18.41
C LYS A 150 -6.47 -10.19 19.46
N VAL A 151 -6.26 -10.93 20.55
CA VAL A 151 -5.33 -10.54 21.62
C VAL A 151 -3.96 -11.11 21.28
N VAL A 152 -2.96 -10.25 21.12
CA VAL A 152 -1.61 -10.61 20.68
C VAL A 152 -0.56 -10.00 21.61
N ASN A 153 0.50 -10.77 21.87
CA ASN A 153 1.67 -10.37 22.65
C ASN A 153 2.97 -10.37 21.83
N ASP A 154 2.92 -10.82 20.58
CA ASP A 154 4.05 -10.85 19.66
C ASP A 154 4.23 -9.52 18.91
N GLY A 155 5.45 -8.96 18.96
CA GLY A 155 5.81 -7.70 18.32
C GLY A 155 5.73 -7.74 16.79
N VAL A 156 6.00 -8.87 16.14
CA VAL A 156 5.97 -8.97 14.66
C VAL A 156 4.55 -8.90 14.14
N THR A 157 3.66 -9.66 14.78
CA THR A 157 2.24 -9.67 14.42
C THR A 157 1.63 -8.27 14.61
N ILE A 158 1.97 -7.57 15.70
CA ILE A 158 1.56 -6.19 15.94
C ILE A 158 2.11 -5.25 14.86
N ALA A 159 3.42 -5.31 14.57
CA ALA A 159 4.05 -4.47 13.55
C ALA A 159 3.46 -4.68 12.15
N ARG A 160 3.07 -5.92 11.82
CA ARG A 160 2.43 -6.25 10.53
C ARG A 160 1.01 -5.71 10.40
N ALA A 161 0.26 -5.65 11.50
CA ALA A 161 -1.12 -5.19 11.51
C ALA A 161 -1.28 -3.65 11.45
N ILE A 162 -0.25 -2.89 11.85
CA ILE A 162 -0.33 -1.43 11.90
C ILE A 162 -0.08 -0.84 10.51
N GLU A 163 -1.07 -0.16 9.94
CA GLU A 163 -0.92 0.68 8.74
C GLU A 163 -1.40 2.09 9.03
N LEU A 164 -0.63 3.08 8.59
CA LEU A 164 -0.94 4.49 8.83
C LEU A 164 -1.61 5.11 7.60
N PRO A 165 -2.59 6.01 7.80
CA PRO A 165 -3.33 6.63 6.69
C PRO A 165 -2.47 7.64 5.92
N ASP A 166 -1.52 8.30 6.60
CA ASP A 166 -0.59 9.21 5.95
C ASP A 166 0.53 8.42 5.24
N PRO A 167 0.76 8.62 3.93
CA PRO A 167 1.77 7.86 3.19
C PRO A 167 3.20 8.08 3.68
N MET A 168 3.55 9.26 4.17
CA MET A 168 4.91 9.59 4.63
C MET A 168 5.20 8.99 6.01
N GLU A 169 4.24 9.06 6.92
CA GLU A 169 4.29 8.33 8.20
C GLU A 169 4.31 6.82 7.95
N ASN A 170 3.46 6.30 7.05
CA ASN A 170 3.41 4.88 6.75
C ASN A 170 4.72 4.36 6.15
N ALA A 171 5.43 5.19 5.38
CA ALA A 171 6.78 4.87 4.91
C ALA A 171 7.76 4.69 6.08
N GLY A 172 7.69 5.54 7.11
CA GLY A 172 8.46 5.37 8.35
C GLY A 172 8.09 4.10 9.12
N ALA A 173 6.79 3.82 9.29
CA ALA A 173 6.30 2.60 9.92
C ALA A 173 6.74 1.33 9.17
N ALA A 174 6.76 1.37 7.83
CA ALA A 174 7.23 0.27 7.01
C ALA A 174 8.70 -0.09 7.27
N LEU A 175 9.57 0.89 7.59
CA LEU A 175 10.97 0.63 7.94
C LEU A 175 11.07 -0.22 9.22
N ILE A 176 10.30 0.10 10.25
CA ILE A 176 10.31 -0.67 11.50
C ILE A 176 9.69 -2.05 11.32
N ARG A 177 8.63 -2.16 10.50
CA ARG A 177 8.03 -3.46 10.13
C ARG A 177 9.03 -4.38 9.45
N GLU A 178 9.86 -3.84 8.56
CA GLU A 178 10.93 -4.57 7.89
C GLU A 178 12.02 -5.02 8.87
N VAL A 179 12.41 -4.15 9.80
CA VAL A 179 13.36 -4.50 10.88
C VAL A 179 12.80 -5.66 11.72
N ALA A 180 11.57 -5.55 12.18
CA ALA A 180 10.91 -6.59 12.97
C ALA A 180 10.81 -7.92 12.21
N SER A 181 10.45 -7.89 10.92
CA SER A 181 10.37 -9.11 10.11
C SER A 181 11.73 -9.78 9.93
N LYS A 182 12.78 -9.02 9.61
CA LYS A 182 14.13 -9.59 9.44
C LYS A 182 14.69 -10.19 10.71
N THR A 183 14.47 -9.54 11.86
CA THR A 183 14.89 -10.07 13.14
C THR A 183 14.16 -11.38 13.46
N ASN A 184 12.87 -11.45 13.18
CA ASN A 184 12.09 -12.68 13.34
C ASN A 184 12.58 -13.81 12.44
N ASP A 185 12.84 -13.51 11.16
CA ASP A 185 13.26 -14.51 10.19
C ASP A 185 14.66 -15.07 10.51
N SER A 186 15.54 -14.26 11.12
CA SER A 186 16.89 -14.69 11.48
C SER A 186 17.00 -15.35 12.85
N ALA A 187 16.23 -14.89 13.85
CA ALA A 187 16.41 -15.30 15.25
C ALA A 187 15.14 -15.83 15.92
N GLY A 188 13.95 -15.53 15.40
CA GLY A 188 12.66 -15.91 15.99
C GLY A 188 12.26 -15.14 17.26
N ASP A 189 13.12 -14.25 17.77
CA ASP A 189 12.88 -13.40 18.94
C ASP A 189 13.65 -12.07 18.81
N GLY A 190 13.43 -11.12 19.72
CA GLY A 190 14.13 -9.83 19.78
C GLY A 190 13.51 -8.76 18.87
N THR A 191 12.36 -9.05 18.28
CA THR A 191 11.67 -8.20 17.29
C THR A 191 11.23 -6.87 17.91
N THR A 192 10.72 -6.93 19.14
CA THR A 192 10.38 -5.76 19.96
C THR A 192 11.62 -4.93 20.30
N THR A 193 12.70 -5.58 20.73
CA THR A 193 13.98 -4.92 21.07
C THR A 193 14.58 -4.22 19.87
N ALA A 194 14.63 -4.89 18.71
CA ALA A 194 15.14 -4.32 17.47
C ALA A 194 14.34 -3.10 17.02
N SER A 195 13.01 -3.15 17.16
CA SER A 195 12.11 -2.03 16.81
C SER A 195 12.37 -0.79 17.67
N ILE A 196 12.53 -0.98 18.99
CA ILE A 196 12.82 0.12 19.93
C ILE A 196 14.21 0.69 19.71
N LEU A 197 15.22 -0.16 19.51
CA LEU A 197 16.58 0.30 19.20
C LEU A 197 16.63 1.09 17.90
N ALA A 198 15.94 0.62 16.85
CA ALA A 198 15.84 1.32 15.59
C ALA A 198 15.21 2.71 15.75
N ARG A 199 14.11 2.82 16.52
CA ARG A 199 13.50 4.13 16.85
C ARG A 199 14.52 5.09 17.45
N GLU A 200 15.23 4.70 18.49
CA GLU A 200 16.16 5.60 19.19
C GLU A 200 17.38 5.98 18.34
N ILE A 201 17.94 5.02 17.58
CA ILE A 201 19.06 5.28 16.67
C ILE A 201 18.65 6.30 15.61
N ILE A 202 17.46 6.15 15.01
CA ILE A 202 16.96 7.08 13.99
C ILE A 202 16.70 8.45 14.61
N LYS A 203 16.03 8.51 15.76
CA LYS A 203 15.70 9.77 16.46
C LYS A 203 16.96 10.57 16.80
N LEU A 204 17.95 9.94 17.43
CA LEU A 204 19.21 10.59 17.78
C LEU A 204 20.05 10.92 16.54
N GLY A 205 20.02 10.06 15.52
CA GLY A 205 20.66 10.32 14.23
C GLY A 205 20.11 11.58 13.56
N LEU A 206 18.77 11.71 13.50
CA LEU A 206 18.10 12.87 12.93
C LEU A 206 18.44 14.16 13.69
N LEU A 207 18.47 14.12 15.02
CA LEU A 207 18.83 15.28 15.84
C LEU A 207 20.26 15.79 15.55
N ASN A 208 21.21 14.86 15.39
CA ASN A 208 22.58 15.22 15.01
C ASN A 208 22.66 15.79 13.58
N VAL A 209 21.91 15.21 12.63
CA VAL A 209 21.83 15.74 11.26
C VAL A 209 21.23 17.14 11.24
N THR A 210 20.19 17.41 12.03
CA THR A 210 19.64 18.77 12.16
C THR A 210 20.62 19.76 12.78
N SER A 211 21.58 19.28 13.56
CA SER A 211 22.67 20.08 14.14
C SER A 211 23.82 20.34 13.15
N GLY A 212 23.68 19.92 11.90
CA GLY A 212 24.67 20.12 10.82
C GLY A 212 25.70 19.00 10.68
N ALA A 213 25.55 17.88 11.41
CA ALA A 213 26.44 16.74 11.26
C ALA A 213 26.20 15.98 9.94
N ASN A 214 27.27 15.43 9.35
CA ASN A 214 27.19 14.67 8.12
C ASN A 214 26.55 13.29 8.36
N PRO A 215 25.38 12.96 7.74
CA PRO A 215 24.69 11.69 7.94
C PRO A 215 25.54 10.47 7.52
N VAL A 216 26.39 10.60 6.50
CA VAL A 216 27.26 9.51 6.03
C VAL A 216 28.31 9.18 7.08
N SER A 217 28.87 10.20 7.75
CA SER A 217 29.85 10.01 8.82
C SER A 217 29.20 9.38 10.06
N ILE A 218 27.99 9.83 10.42
CA ILE A 218 27.23 9.24 11.54
C ILE A 218 26.97 7.76 11.28
N LYS A 219 26.48 7.40 10.08
CA LYS A 219 26.26 6.00 9.70
C LYS A 219 27.54 5.17 9.86
N LYS A 220 28.67 5.65 9.30
CA LYS A 220 29.96 4.95 9.42
C LYS A 220 30.40 4.77 10.88
N GLY A 221 30.09 5.74 11.75
CA GLY A 221 30.33 5.63 13.18
C GLY A 221 29.49 4.51 13.81
N ILE A 222 28.18 4.52 13.55
CA ILE A 222 27.25 3.49 14.02
C ILE A 222 27.69 2.10 13.56
N ASP A 223 28.00 1.92 12.27
CA ASP A 223 28.40 0.62 11.72
C ASP A 223 29.65 0.06 12.43
N LYS A 224 30.65 0.92 12.72
CA LYS A 224 31.84 0.53 13.47
C LYS A 224 31.53 0.16 14.92
N THR A 225 30.67 0.93 15.58
CA THR A 225 30.27 0.65 16.96
C THR A 225 29.50 -0.65 17.05
N VAL A 226 28.57 -0.92 16.12
CA VAL A 226 27.82 -2.18 16.06
C VAL A 226 28.77 -3.36 15.88
N ALA A 227 29.74 -3.27 14.97
CA ALA A 227 30.72 -4.34 14.76
C ALA A 227 31.51 -4.67 16.05
N ALA A 228 32.01 -3.64 16.74
CA ALA A 228 32.74 -3.82 17.99
C ALA A 228 31.85 -4.39 19.11
N LEU A 229 30.59 -3.96 19.21
CA LEU A 229 29.65 -4.47 20.22
C LEU A 229 29.30 -5.94 19.99
N VAL A 230 29.12 -6.35 18.72
CA VAL A 230 28.85 -7.74 18.37
C VAL A 230 30.04 -8.63 18.75
N GLU A 231 31.27 -8.19 18.47
CA GLU A 231 32.48 -8.92 18.84
C GLU A 231 32.58 -9.13 20.37
N GLU A 232 32.28 -8.10 21.16
CA GLU A 232 32.28 -8.22 22.62
C GLU A 232 31.13 -9.11 23.15
N LEU A 233 29.97 -9.09 22.51
CA LEU A 233 28.85 -9.98 22.87
C LEU A 233 29.19 -11.45 22.58
N GLU A 234 29.87 -11.73 21.48
CA GLU A 234 30.34 -13.09 21.15
C GLU A 234 31.34 -13.62 22.18
N LYS A 235 32.22 -12.75 22.73
CA LYS A 235 33.17 -13.13 23.80
C LYS A 235 32.45 -13.46 25.11
N LEU A 236 31.31 -12.84 25.39
CA LEU A 236 30.50 -13.09 26.58
C LEU A 236 29.55 -14.28 26.41
N ALA A 237 29.26 -14.69 25.17
CA ALA A 237 28.35 -15.77 24.86
C ALA A 237 28.90 -17.12 25.36
N ARG A 238 28.02 -17.93 25.95
CA ARG A 238 28.37 -19.29 26.40
C ARG A 238 27.96 -20.29 25.32
N PRO A 239 28.88 -21.09 24.77
CA PRO A 239 28.54 -22.09 23.78
C PRO A 239 27.72 -23.21 24.41
N VAL A 240 26.61 -23.58 23.76
CA VAL A 240 25.76 -24.72 24.14
C VAL A 240 26.47 -26.01 23.73
N LYS A 241 26.73 -26.92 24.68
CA LYS A 241 27.45 -28.17 24.44
C LYS A 241 26.63 -29.37 24.90
N GLY A 242 26.20 -30.18 23.94
CA GLY A 242 25.52 -31.46 24.21
C GLY A 242 24.04 -31.34 24.54
N GLY A 243 23.39 -32.50 24.69
CA GLY A 243 21.93 -32.60 24.85
C GLY A 243 21.40 -32.00 26.15
N ASP A 244 22.19 -32.01 27.24
CA ASP A 244 21.78 -31.46 28.53
C ASP A 244 21.61 -29.93 28.48
N ASP A 245 22.54 -29.22 27.82
CA ASP A 245 22.43 -27.76 27.64
C ASP A 245 21.24 -27.41 26.74
N ILE A 246 21.02 -28.19 25.67
CA ILE A 246 19.86 -28.02 24.76
C ILE A 246 18.56 -28.20 25.54
N LYS A 247 18.46 -29.26 26.35
CA LYS A 247 17.31 -29.51 27.22
C LYS A 247 17.08 -28.34 28.18
N ALA A 248 18.13 -27.82 28.81
CA ALA A 248 18.03 -26.71 29.74
C ALA A 248 17.48 -25.44 29.06
N VAL A 249 18.03 -25.08 27.89
CA VAL A 249 17.55 -23.91 27.12
C VAL A 249 16.10 -24.10 26.69
N ALA A 250 15.76 -25.26 26.12
CA ALA A 250 14.39 -25.55 25.67
C ALA A 250 13.38 -25.53 26.81
N THR A 251 13.75 -26.05 27.99
CA THR A 251 12.90 -26.05 29.20
C THR A 251 12.61 -24.63 29.66
N ILE A 252 13.64 -23.76 29.72
CA ILE A 252 13.47 -22.36 30.13
C ILE A 252 12.59 -21.62 29.13
N SER A 253 12.82 -21.80 27.83
CA SER A 253 12.04 -21.16 26.76
C SER A 253 10.57 -21.62 26.75
N ALA A 254 10.29 -22.85 27.18
CA ALA A 254 8.94 -23.39 27.30
C ALA A 254 8.21 -22.97 28.59
N GLY A 255 8.77 -22.04 29.37
CA GLY A 255 8.16 -21.59 30.64
C GLY A 255 8.42 -22.54 31.81
N ASN A 256 9.60 -23.17 31.84
CA ASN A 256 10.02 -24.20 32.79
C ASN A 256 9.26 -25.54 32.66
N ASP A 257 8.89 -25.91 31.44
CA ASP A 257 8.31 -27.23 31.15
C ASP A 257 9.40 -28.24 30.76
N GLU A 258 9.74 -29.14 31.70
CA GLU A 258 10.76 -30.17 31.49
C GLU A 258 10.35 -31.22 30.45
N LEU A 259 9.05 -31.46 30.28
CA LEU A 259 8.51 -32.46 29.36
C LEU A 259 8.75 -32.00 27.92
N ILE A 260 8.42 -30.73 27.63
CA ILE A 260 8.68 -30.09 26.34
C ILE A 260 10.19 -30.01 26.08
N GLY A 261 10.97 -29.57 27.07
CA GLY A 261 12.42 -29.46 26.94
C GLY A 261 13.09 -30.80 26.61
N LYS A 262 12.65 -31.90 27.24
CA LYS A 262 13.15 -33.25 26.96
C LYS A 262 12.78 -33.71 25.54
N MET A 263 11.54 -33.48 25.10
CA MET A 263 11.12 -33.85 23.74
C MET A 263 11.94 -33.14 22.67
N ILE A 264 12.23 -31.85 22.87
CA ILE A 264 13.04 -31.06 21.93
C ILE A 264 14.48 -31.58 21.88
N ALA A 265 15.10 -31.84 23.04
CA ALA A 265 16.46 -32.39 23.09
C ALA A 265 16.57 -33.75 22.40
N GLU A 266 15.62 -34.67 22.66
CA GLU A 266 15.59 -35.99 22.00
C GLU A 266 15.38 -35.88 20.48
N ALA A 267 14.63 -34.88 20.02
CA ALA A 267 14.43 -34.63 18.60
C ALA A 267 15.72 -34.13 17.93
N ILE A 268 16.41 -33.17 18.55
CA ILE A 268 17.68 -32.63 18.04
C ILE A 268 18.78 -33.70 18.06
N ASP A 269 18.86 -34.53 19.09
CA ASP A 269 19.84 -35.63 19.14
C ASP A 269 19.63 -36.66 18.02
N LYS A 270 18.38 -36.87 17.58
CA LYS A 270 18.05 -37.81 16.48
C LYS A 270 18.33 -37.25 15.09
N VAL A 271 18.07 -35.96 14.88
CA VAL A 271 18.21 -35.32 13.56
C VAL A 271 19.62 -34.77 13.35
N GLY A 272 20.32 -34.44 14.44
CA GLY A 272 21.57 -33.70 14.44
C GLY A 272 21.32 -32.18 14.53
N PRO A 273 22.26 -31.41 15.10
CA PRO A 273 22.20 -29.94 15.06
C PRO A 273 22.44 -29.46 13.62
N ASP A 274 21.53 -28.64 13.09
CA ASP A 274 21.69 -27.87 11.85
C ASP A 274 22.79 -26.80 11.97
#